data_AF-A0A6G1C4B5-F1
#
_entry.id   AF-A0A6G1C4B5-F1
#
_cell.length_a   1.000
_cell.length_b   1.000
_cell.length_c   1.000
_cell.angle_alpha   90.00
_cell.angle_beta   90.00
_cell.angle_gamma   90.00
#
_symmetry.space_group_name_H-M   'P 1'
#
loop_
_entity.id
_entity.type
_entity.pdbx_description
1 polymer ?
#
loop_
_entity_poly.entity_id
_entity_poly.type
_entity_poly.pdbx_seq_one_letter_code
_entity_poly.pdbx_strand_id
1 'polypeptide(L)'
;MPRWRRDRSLLWRSLLVAAVSAPALLLLHLHGPELPSSSTTRASPLWGELSAAAGAEAADGGGASSSGATCATVEWMGEEAAGRGSPEAASLRVRELIRRHFLLHGAARVRELPAYEFCKQGFVLGKASEAGFGNEMYKILTAAALSIMLNRSLIIGQTRGLYPFGEYISYTNHSFTIGEVKHLWRKNHCARTNGRDLNMRVDNFEHPTETNVLCSDWNSWKDPIIWFDGVTDAVGIQFFLKNVHPKMKTAATSLFGSPGSLHARPNTFGELMQVIISPSRTVEKAVQWALKGSSPDIVLHMRMMTNRPVRARKAAVSCIKRAIEICHLKGIPRVALISDTPGFVKDIKQDISEFAEVIYFDHKGFSKNFGLDTTGNDKPMDFRSRDWGSAPRWAAFVDFFLASQARYAVVTGAHRRVGTTYAQLIAALAAANRFGAYPFAHTVSILYGRILYEDRI
;
A
#
# COMPACT_ATOMS: atom_id res chain seq x y z
N MET A 1 -14.26 35.52 62.88
CA MET A 1 -13.18 34.53 63.10
C MET A 1 -13.82 33.17 63.35
N PRO A 2 -13.18 32.02 63.05
CA PRO A 2 -12.13 31.69 62.06
C PRO A 2 -12.56 30.43 61.23
N ARG A 3 -11.83 29.77 60.31
CA ARG A 3 -10.60 29.96 59.51
C ARG A 3 -10.60 28.84 58.45
N TRP A 4 -10.19 29.16 57.23
CA TRP A 4 -9.74 28.19 56.22
C TRP A 4 -8.47 27.46 56.67
N ARG A 5 -8.38 26.14 56.49
CA ARG A 5 -7.12 25.37 56.48
C ARG A 5 -6.92 24.74 55.10
N ARG A 6 -5.82 25.12 54.45
CA ARG A 6 -5.27 24.58 53.21
C ARG A 6 -4.62 23.21 53.47
N ASP A 7 -4.90 22.29 52.56
CA ASP A 7 -4.39 20.92 52.55
C ASP A 7 -2.92 20.88 52.07
N ARG A 8 -1.98 20.55 52.97
CA ARG A 8 -0.52 20.45 52.72
C ARG A 8 -0.04 19.01 52.46
N SER A 9 -0.96 18.05 52.31
CA SER A 9 -0.65 16.61 52.25
C SER A 9 -0.24 16.09 50.85
N LEU A 10 -0.67 16.75 49.77
CA LEU A 10 -0.44 16.27 48.39
C LEU A 10 0.93 16.65 47.80
N LEU A 11 1.53 17.76 48.24
CA LEU A 11 2.84 18.20 47.76
C LEU A 11 4.00 17.32 48.27
N TRP A 12 3.88 16.76 49.48
CA TRP A 12 4.93 15.92 50.06
C TRP A 12 5.04 14.53 49.42
N ARG A 13 3.90 13.98 48.97
CA ARG A 13 3.86 12.68 48.27
C ARG A 13 4.43 12.76 46.85
N SER A 14 4.31 13.93 46.22
CA SER A 14 4.86 14.20 44.87
C SER A 14 6.39 14.32 44.88
N LEU A 15 6.97 14.88 45.95
CA LEU A 15 8.41 15.04 46.12
C LEU A 15 9.14 13.73 46.45
N LEU A 16 8.50 12.79 47.14
CA LEU A 16 9.10 11.49 47.49
C LEU A 16 9.21 10.52 46.29
N VAL A 17 8.29 10.60 45.32
CA VAL A 17 8.33 9.75 44.11
C VAL A 17 9.40 10.24 43.11
N ALA A 18 9.68 11.55 43.08
CA ALA A 18 10.74 12.13 42.26
C ALA A 18 12.15 11.81 42.80
N ALA A 19 12.31 11.61 44.11
CA ALA A 19 13.62 11.34 44.72
C ALA A 19 14.11 9.88 44.51
N VAL A 20 13.20 8.93 44.24
CA VAL A 20 13.55 7.50 44.04
C VAL A 20 13.74 7.14 42.56
N SER A 21 13.22 7.95 41.63
CA SER A 21 13.30 7.67 40.19
C SER A 21 14.53 8.26 39.49
N ALA A 22 15.20 9.25 40.08
CA ALA A 22 16.41 9.86 39.53
C ALA A 22 17.70 9.00 39.64
N PRO A 23 17.96 8.22 40.72
CA PRO A 23 19.19 7.42 40.82
C PRO A 23 19.17 6.17 39.93
N ALA A 24 17.99 5.59 39.67
CA ALA A 24 17.84 4.37 38.88
C ALA A 24 18.12 4.60 37.37
N LEU A 25 17.87 5.81 36.86
CA LEU A 25 18.18 6.19 35.48
C LEU A 25 19.67 6.51 35.25
N LEU A 26 20.41 6.87 36.29
CA LEU A 26 21.86 7.10 36.23
C LEU A 26 22.68 5.80 36.29
N LEU A 27 22.19 4.75 36.95
CA LEU A 27 22.85 3.43 36.98
C LEU A 27 22.67 2.64 35.66
N LEU A 28 21.61 2.91 34.89
CA LEU A 28 21.40 2.32 33.56
C LEU A 28 22.24 2.97 32.44
N HIS A 29 22.83 4.14 32.68
CA HIS A 29 23.74 4.79 31.73
C HIS A 29 25.23 4.48 31.96
N LEU A 30 25.58 3.77 33.04
CA LEU A 30 26.98 3.43 33.38
C LEU A 30 27.37 1.96 33.14
N HIS A 31 26.44 1.10 32.70
CA HIS A 31 26.75 -0.27 32.27
C HIS A 31 26.18 -0.53 30.87
N GLY A 32 26.94 -0.11 29.86
CA GLY A 32 26.76 -0.65 28.51
C GLY A 32 27.34 -2.07 28.44
N PRO A 33 26.69 -3.03 27.76
CA PRO A 33 27.32 -4.30 27.47
C PRO A 33 28.52 -4.09 26.54
N GLU A 34 29.67 -4.63 26.92
CA GLU A 34 30.85 -4.72 26.07
C GLU A 34 30.51 -5.43 24.75
N LEU A 35 30.84 -4.79 23.62
CA LEU A 35 30.86 -5.43 22.31
C LEU A 35 32.03 -6.42 22.25
N PRO A 36 31.83 -7.69 21.87
CA PRO A 36 32.95 -8.57 21.57
C PRO A 36 33.71 -7.99 20.37
N SER A 37 35.00 -7.81 20.58
CA SER A 37 35.97 -7.39 19.57
C SER A 37 35.91 -8.31 18.35
N SER A 38 35.88 -7.70 17.16
CA SER A 38 36.04 -8.38 15.90
C SER A 38 37.48 -8.91 15.79
N SER A 39 37.70 -10.17 16.18
CA SER A 39 38.88 -10.90 15.75
C SER A 39 38.67 -11.37 14.32
N THR A 40 39.51 -10.84 13.44
CA THR A 40 39.65 -11.26 12.05
C THR A 40 40.13 -12.71 12.04
N THR A 41 39.27 -13.65 11.65
CA THR A 41 39.72 -15.01 11.32
C THR A 41 39.10 -15.43 10.00
N ARG A 42 39.94 -15.46 8.96
CA ARG A 42 39.64 -16.07 7.66
C ARG A 42 39.20 -17.51 7.87
N ALA A 43 37.97 -17.84 7.52
CA ALA A 43 37.53 -19.21 7.31
C ALA A 43 37.78 -19.58 5.85
N SER A 44 38.79 -20.41 5.59
CA SER A 44 38.94 -21.18 4.35
C SER A 44 37.85 -22.26 4.27
N PRO A 45 37.32 -22.60 3.09
CA PRO A 45 36.41 -23.72 2.96
C PRO A 45 37.22 -25.03 2.88
N LEU A 46 37.16 -25.85 3.93
CA LEU A 46 37.61 -27.24 3.90
C LEU A 46 36.47 -28.08 3.30
N TRP A 47 36.55 -28.35 2.00
CA TRP A 47 35.73 -29.38 1.35
C TRP A 47 36.41 -30.73 1.59
N GLY A 48 35.77 -31.57 2.42
CA GLY A 48 36.11 -32.98 2.54
C GLY A 48 35.47 -33.76 1.40
N GLU A 49 36.32 -34.44 0.63
CA GLU A 49 36.00 -35.37 -0.44
C GLU A 49 35.15 -36.56 0.04
N LEU A 50 34.22 -36.98 -0.81
CA LEU A 50 33.87 -38.39 -0.94
C LEU A 50 33.70 -38.70 -2.43
N SER A 51 34.65 -39.48 -2.93
CA SER A 51 34.87 -39.82 -4.33
C SER A 51 33.88 -40.83 -4.91
N ALA A 52 33.53 -40.56 -6.17
CA ALA A 52 33.58 -41.44 -7.35
C ALA A 52 32.79 -42.76 -7.42
N ALA A 53 31.92 -42.83 -8.44
CA ALA A 53 31.88 -43.87 -9.49
C ALA A 53 31.02 -43.32 -10.65
N ALA A 54 31.58 -42.85 -11.77
CA ALA A 54 32.10 -43.56 -12.94
C ALA A 54 31.05 -43.82 -14.04
N GLY A 55 31.30 -43.23 -15.23
CA GLY A 55 31.03 -43.85 -16.54
C GLY A 55 30.02 -43.19 -17.49
N ALA A 56 30.51 -42.36 -18.43
CA ALA A 56 30.47 -42.60 -19.89
C ALA A 56 30.34 -41.30 -20.72
N GLU A 57 31.29 -41.12 -21.65
CA GLU A 57 31.42 -40.04 -22.63
C GLU A 57 30.43 -40.19 -23.81
N ALA A 58 30.03 -39.08 -24.44
CA ALA A 58 30.30 -38.78 -25.86
C ALA A 58 29.62 -37.48 -26.37
N ALA A 59 30.50 -36.60 -26.89
CA ALA A 59 30.38 -35.75 -28.09
C ALA A 59 29.26 -34.69 -28.26
N ASP A 60 29.68 -33.44 -28.09
CA ASP A 60 29.71 -32.32 -29.05
C ASP A 60 28.46 -31.94 -29.89
N GLY A 61 28.16 -30.64 -29.87
CA GLY A 61 27.07 -29.99 -30.60
C GLY A 61 26.83 -28.57 -30.07
N GLY A 62 27.78 -27.67 -30.32
CA GLY A 62 27.80 -26.31 -29.81
C GLY A 62 26.59 -25.44 -30.16
N GLY A 63 26.23 -24.57 -29.21
CA GLY A 63 25.23 -23.52 -29.41
C GLY A 63 25.04 -22.65 -28.16
N ALA A 64 25.81 -21.56 -28.10
CA ALA A 64 25.70 -20.42 -27.18
C ALA A 64 25.76 -20.71 -25.67
N SER A 65 26.92 -20.39 -25.08
CA SER A 65 27.09 -20.32 -23.64
C SER A 65 26.10 -19.32 -23.01
N SER A 66 25.11 -19.85 -22.29
CA SER A 66 24.39 -19.09 -21.27
C SER A 66 25.39 -18.77 -20.16
N SER A 67 26.09 -17.64 -20.30
CA SER A 67 26.91 -17.09 -19.23
C SER A 67 26.05 -16.98 -17.98
N GLY A 68 26.51 -17.60 -16.88
CA GLY A 68 25.82 -17.69 -15.61
C GLY A 68 25.53 -16.34 -14.96
N ALA A 69 24.47 -15.67 -15.40
CA ALA A 69 23.88 -14.55 -14.71
C ALA A 69 22.93 -15.10 -13.64
N THR A 70 23.41 -15.24 -12.40
CA THR A 70 22.62 -15.71 -11.26
C THR A 70 21.66 -14.65 -10.71
N CYS A 71 21.68 -13.42 -11.24
CA CYS A 71 20.76 -12.34 -10.86
C CYS A 71 20.25 -11.59 -12.10
N ALA A 72 18.94 -11.51 -12.27
CA ALA A 72 18.32 -10.66 -13.27
C ALA A 72 18.25 -9.19 -12.82
N THR A 73 18.41 -8.24 -13.75
CA THR A 73 18.17 -6.82 -13.47
C THR A 73 16.67 -6.54 -13.35
N VAL A 74 16.28 -5.44 -12.68
CA VAL A 74 14.86 -5.08 -12.53
C VAL A 74 14.22 -4.81 -13.90
N GLU A 75 15.01 -4.27 -14.83
CA GLU A 75 14.62 -4.03 -16.21
C GLU A 75 14.37 -5.36 -16.94
N TRP A 76 15.25 -6.35 -16.78
CA TRP A 76 15.10 -7.67 -17.40
C TRP A 76 13.93 -8.47 -16.80
N MET A 77 13.72 -8.38 -15.47
CA MET A 77 12.52 -8.91 -14.81
C MET A 77 11.23 -8.19 -15.27
N GLY A 78 11.33 -6.90 -15.60
CA GLY A 78 10.24 -6.08 -16.13
C GLY A 78 9.90 -6.41 -17.59
N GLU A 79 10.88 -6.78 -18.40
CA GLU A 79 10.68 -7.27 -19.77
C GLU A 79 9.95 -8.60 -19.79
N GLU A 80 10.28 -9.52 -18.89
CA GLU A 80 9.48 -10.73 -18.66
C GLU A 80 8.05 -10.37 -18.23
N ALA A 81 7.84 -9.40 -17.33
CA ALA A 81 6.48 -8.99 -16.96
C ALA A 81 5.67 -8.39 -18.13
N ALA A 82 6.33 -7.84 -19.16
CA ALA A 82 5.70 -7.25 -20.35
C ALA A 82 5.36 -8.27 -21.46
N GLY A 83 5.77 -9.54 -21.32
CA GLY A 83 5.55 -10.58 -22.35
C GLY A 83 4.10 -11.06 -22.49
N ARG A 84 3.80 -11.68 -23.64
CA ARG A 84 2.45 -12.08 -24.13
C ARG A 84 1.82 -13.25 -23.34
N GLY A 85 1.36 -12.95 -22.12
CA GLY A 85 0.17 -13.53 -21.48
C GLY A 85 -0.57 -12.32 -20.88
N SER A 86 -1.90 -12.33 -20.71
CA SER A 86 -2.58 -11.09 -20.29
C SER A 86 -2.87 -11.04 -18.77
N PRO A 87 -2.05 -10.30 -17.99
CA PRO A 87 -2.44 -9.82 -16.66
C PRO A 87 -3.84 -9.20 -16.66
N GLU A 88 -4.28 -8.64 -17.79
CA GLU A 88 -5.63 -8.16 -18.01
C GLU A 88 -6.68 -9.26 -17.82
N ALA A 89 -6.59 -10.41 -18.50
CA ALA A 89 -7.59 -11.48 -18.32
C ALA A 89 -7.59 -12.00 -16.88
N ALA A 90 -6.43 -12.12 -16.24
CA ALA A 90 -6.35 -12.48 -14.83
C ALA A 90 -7.03 -11.44 -13.92
N SER A 91 -6.80 -10.14 -14.19
CA SER A 91 -7.41 -9.04 -13.45
C SER A 91 -8.93 -8.99 -13.65
N LEU A 92 -9.42 -9.19 -14.86
CA LEU A 92 -10.86 -9.26 -15.16
C LEU A 92 -11.54 -10.45 -14.47
N ARG A 93 -10.87 -11.60 -14.36
CA ARG A 93 -11.40 -12.71 -13.54
C ARG A 93 -11.49 -12.33 -12.06
N VAL A 94 -10.46 -11.68 -11.52
CA VAL A 94 -10.45 -11.22 -10.12
C VAL A 94 -11.51 -10.15 -9.89
N ARG A 95 -11.73 -9.23 -10.83
CA ARG A 95 -12.82 -8.25 -10.81
C ARG A 95 -14.18 -8.93 -10.65
N GLU A 96 -14.46 -9.96 -11.45
CA GLU A 96 -15.70 -10.71 -11.35
C GLU A 96 -15.83 -11.45 -10.01
N LEU A 97 -14.72 -12.00 -9.51
CA LEU A 97 -14.67 -12.64 -8.19
C LEU A 97 -14.98 -11.65 -7.07
N ILE A 98 -14.37 -10.46 -7.09
CA ILE A 98 -14.64 -9.36 -6.14
C ILE A 98 -16.11 -8.94 -6.21
N ARG A 99 -16.65 -8.75 -7.43
CA ARG A 99 -18.05 -8.35 -7.65
C ARG A 99 -19.02 -9.38 -7.06
N ARG A 100 -18.81 -10.68 -7.34
CA ARG A 100 -19.63 -11.77 -6.78
C ARG A 100 -19.54 -11.81 -5.26
N HIS A 101 -18.35 -11.65 -4.70
CA HIS A 101 -18.17 -11.64 -3.26
C HIS A 101 -18.99 -10.52 -2.59
N PHE A 102 -18.90 -9.28 -3.08
CA PHE A 102 -19.64 -8.17 -2.48
C PHE A 102 -21.15 -8.22 -2.77
N LEU A 103 -21.59 -8.94 -3.80
CA LEU A 103 -23.01 -9.22 -4.01
C LEU A 103 -23.58 -10.18 -2.95
N LEU A 104 -22.78 -11.16 -2.51
CA LEU A 104 -23.23 -12.18 -1.54
C LEU A 104 -22.95 -11.80 -0.09
N HIS A 105 -21.77 -11.22 0.19
CA HIS A 105 -21.25 -10.93 1.52
C HIS A 105 -21.12 -9.44 1.81
N GLY A 106 -21.47 -8.57 0.85
CA GLY A 106 -21.48 -7.13 1.07
C GLY A 106 -22.61 -6.70 2.00
N ALA A 107 -22.41 -5.54 2.61
CA ALA A 107 -23.27 -5.07 3.69
C ALA A 107 -24.73 -4.88 3.28
N ALA A 108 -24.99 -4.43 2.04
CA ALA A 108 -26.34 -4.31 1.51
C ALA A 108 -27.15 -5.62 1.64
N ARG A 109 -26.60 -6.75 1.17
CA ARG A 109 -27.26 -8.05 1.24
C ARG A 109 -27.34 -8.59 2.66
N VAL A 110 -26.24 -8.49 3.41
CA VAL A 110 -26.12 -9.11 4.74
C VAL A 110 -27.03 -8.43 5.77
N ARG A 111 -27.30 -7.11 5.64
CA ARG A 111 -28.28 -6.38 6.46
C ARG A 111 -29.69 -6.97 6.41
N GLU A 112 -30.04 -7.59 5.29
CA GLU A 112 -31.38 -8.11 5.00
C GLU A 112 -31.53 -9.60 5.37
N LEU A 113 -30.47 -10.23 5.88
CA LEU A 113 -30.54 -11.64 6.28
C LEU A 113 -31.46 -11.83 7.49
N PRO A 114 -32.21 -12.95 7.53
CA PRO A 114 -32.90 -13.36 8.75
C PRO A 114 -31.93 -13.49 9.93
N ALA A 115 -32.42 -13.25 11.15
CA ALA A 115 -31.59 -13.19 12.35
C ALA A 115 -30.64 -14.39 12.49
N TYR A 116 -31.15 -15.61 12.27
CA TYR A 116 -30.36 -16.84 12.35
C TYR A 116 -29.19 -16.86 11.35
N GLU A 117 -29.43 -16.47 10.09
CA GLU A 117 -28.40 -16.43 9.06
C GLU A 117 -27.42 -15.27 9.26
N PHE A 118 -27.91 -14.10 9.68
CA PHE A 118 -27.05 -12.97 10.06
C PHE A 118 -26.07 -13.38 11.17
N CYS A 119 -26.55 -14.08 12.20
CA CYS A 119 -25.71 -14.49 13.33
C CYS A 119 -24.65 -15.53 12.95
N LYS A 120 -24.74 -16.19 11.78
CA LYS A 120 -23.67 -17.04 11.24
C LYS A 120 -22.62 -16.26 10.47
N GLN A 121 -22.92 -15.05 10.03
CA GLN A 121 -22.01 -14.25 9.21
C GLN A 121 -20.70 -13.96 9.96
N GLY A 122 -19.58 -14.17 9.27
CA GLY A 122 -18.26 -13.77 9.74
C GLY A 122 -17.84 -12.44 9.12
N PHE A 123 -16.94 -11.74 9.78
CA PHE A 123 -16.45 -10.42 9.41
C PHE A 123 -14.93 -10.36 9.42
N VAL A 124 -14.36 -9.52 8.57
CA VAL A 124 -12.94 -9.17 8.57
C VAL A 124 -12.81 -7.67 8.76
N LEU A 125 -12.01 -7.25 9.74
CA LEU A 125 -11.76 -5.86 10.07
C LEU A 125 -10.49 -5.35 9.39
N GLY A 126 -10.65 -4.29 8.59
CA GLY A 126 -9.56 -3.43 8.15
C GLY A 126 -9.57 -2.14 8.96
N LYS A 127 -8.54 -1.93 9.79
CA LYS A 127 -8.40 -0.71 10.59
C LYS A 127 -7.19 0.07 10.09
N ALA A 128 -7.46 1.28 9.62
CA ALA A 128 -6.44 2.24 9.21
C ALA A 128 -6.39 3.41 10.19
N SER A 129 -5.19 3.94 10.38
CA SER A 129 -4.95 5.24 10.98
C SER A 129 -4.92 6.32 9.89
N GLU A 130 -4.92 7.58 10.30
CA GLU A 130 -4.68 8.69 9.38
C GLU A 130 -3.20 9.11 9.34
N ALA A 131 -2.28 8.14 9.29
CA ALA A 131 -0.87 8.39 9.02
C ALA A 131 -0.61 8.49 7.49
N GLY A 132 0.33 7.71 6.95
CA GLY A 132 0.66 7.68 5.53
C GLY A 132 -0.40 6.92 4.71
N PHE A 133 -1.00 7.59 3.71
CA PHE A 133 -2.09 7.03 2.90
C PHE A 133 -1.75 5.66 2.30
N GLY A 134 -0.55 5.50 1.73
CA GLY A 134 -0.13 4.26 1.07
C GLY A 134 -0.22 3.04 1.99
N ASN A 135 0.47 3.09 3.13
CA ASN A 135 0.54 1.96 4.06
C ASN A 135 -0.81 1.67 4.72
N GLU A 136 -1.55 2.73 5.04
CA GLU A 136 -2.84 2.62 5.70
C GLU A 136 -3.94 2.09 4.76
N MET A 137 -3.89 2.44 3.47
CA MET A 137 -4.79 1.86 2.47
C MET A 137 -4.53 0.36 2.28
N TYR A 138 -3.27 -0.10 2.34
CA TYR A 138 -2.97 -1.54 2.28
C TYR A 138 -3.59 -2.34 3.43
N LYS A 139 -3.79 -1.76 4.61
CA LYS A 139 -4.53 -2.43 5.71
C LYS A 139 -5.99 -2.69 5.34
N ILE A 140 -6.64 -1.71 4.69
CA ILE A 140 -8.03 -1.84 4.22
C ILE A 140 -8.11 -2.84 3.07
N LEU A 141 -7.22 -2.75 2.08
CA LEU A 141 -7.22 -3.65 0.92
C LEU A 141 -6.86 -5.09 1.32
N THR A 142 -5.97 -5.28 2.29
CA THR A 142 -5.66 -6.59 2.86
C THR A 142 -6.88 -7.19 3.54
N ALA A 143 -7.61 -6.42 4.35
CA ALA A 143 -8.84 -6.88 4.96
C ALA A 143 -9.91 -7.25 3.92
N ALA A 144 -10.03 -6.49 2.83
CA ALA A 144 -10.95 -6.79 1.73
C ALA A 144 -10.56 -8.06 0.97
N ALA A 145 -9.28 -8.24 0.65
CA ALA A 145 -8.79 -9.48 0.05
C ALA A 145 -9.04 -10.69 0.97
N LEU A 146 -8.78 -10.54 2.27
CA LEU A 146 -9.02 -11.60 3.25
C LEU A 146 -10.51 -11.89 3.44
N SER A 147 -11.39 -10.87 3.38
CA SER A 147 -12.85 -11.07 3.43
C SER A 147 -13.31 -11.95 2.28
N ILE A 148 -12.76 -11.74 1.09
CA ILE A 148 -12.99 -12.57 -0.09
C ILE A 148 -12.49 -14.00 0.12
N MET A 149 -11.24 -14.18 0.56
CA MET A 149 -10.66 -15.51 0.77
C MET A 149 -11.45 -16.36 1.79
N LEU A 150 -12.05 -15.71 2.79
CA LEU A 150 -12.77 -16.37 3.88
C LEU A 150 -14.29 -16.36 3.72
N ASN A 151 -14.84 -15.79 2.63
CA ASN A 151 -16.28 -15.57 2.45
C ASN A 151 -16.94 -14.83 3.65
N ARG A 152 -16.27 -13.79 4.13
CA ARG A 152 -16.68 -12.94 5.24
C ARG A 152 -17.02 -11.54 4.75
N SER A 153 -17.83 -10.82 5.52
CA SER A 153 -18.16 -9.42 5.24
C SER A 153 -17.02 -8.50 5.66
N LEU A 154 -16.78 -7.45 4.89
CA LEU A 154 -15.77 -6.43 5.20
C LEU A 154 -16.28 -5.43 6.24
N ILE A 155 -15.49 -5.16 7.27
CA ILE A 155 -15.64 -4.02 8.18
C ILE A 155 -14.51 -3.03 7.88
N ILE A 156 -14.86 -1.77 7.62
CA ILE A 156 -13.90 -0.66 7.62
C ILE A 156 -13.97 0.03 8.98
N GLY A 157 -12.87 -0.03 9.72
CA GLY A 157 -12.76 0.51 11.06
C GLY A 157 -12.82 2.03 11.05
N GLN A 158 -13.76 2.60 11.82
CA GLN A 158 -13.87 4.03 12.04
C GLN A 158 -13.16 4.45 13.34
N THR A 159 -12.57 5.64 13.33
CA THR A 159 -12.04 6.27 14.54
C THR A 159 -12.94 7.42 14.93
N ARG A 160 -13.54 7.36 16.13
CA ARG A 160 -14.52 8.37 16.62
C ARG A 160 -15.69 8.60 15.64
N GLY A 161 -16.14 7.54 14.97
CA GLY A 161 -17.25 7.60 14.00
C GLY A 161 -16.87 8.10 12.61
N LEU A 162 -15.60 8.46 12.38
CA LEU A 162 -15.10 8.92 11.09
C LEU A 162 -14.37 7.80 10.35
N TYR A 163 -14.63 7.69 9.06
CA TYR A 163 -13.85 6.82 8.18
C TYR A 163 -12.44 7.38 7.98
N PRO A 164 -11.41 6.52 7.92
CA PRO A 164 -10.05 6.98 7.64
C PRO A 164 -10.03 7.68 6.28
N PHE A 165 -9.50 8.91 6.21
CA PHE A 165 -9.46 9.70 4.96
C PHE A 165 -10.85 10.06 4.38
N GLY A 166 -11.94 9.94 5.14
CA GLY A 166 -13.31 10.16 4.65
C GLY A 166 -13.60 11.58 4.13
N GLU A 167 -12.73 12.55 4.42
CA GLU A 167 -12.78 13.90 3.85
C GLU A 167 -12.34 13.93 2.36
N TYR A 168 -11.47 13.00 1.96
CA TYR A 168 -10.80 13.00 0.66
C TYR A 168 -11.26 11.85 -0.25
N ILE A 169 -11.72 10.74 0.33
CA ILE A 169 -12.27 9.59 -0.39
C ILE A 169 -13.65 9.23 0.13
N SER A 170 -14.48 8.70 -0.76
CA SER A 170 -15.77 8.11 -0.42
C SER A 170 -15.65 6.59 -0.46
N TYR A 171 -16.07 5.93 0.61
CA TYR A 171 -16.13 4.48 0.70
C TYR A 171 -17.44 3.94 0.12
N THR A 172 -17.36 2.78 -0.51
CA THR A 172 -18.53 2.03 -0.98
C THR A 172 -19.47 1.63 0.16
N ASN A 173 -20.73 1.35 -0.18
CA ASN A 173 -21.73 0.81 0.74
C ASN A 173 -21.62 -0.71 0.95
N HIS A 174 -20.64 -1.37 0.34
CA HIS A 174 -20.39 -2.81 0.49
C HIS A 174 -19.78 -3.21 1.85
N SER A 175 -19.24 -2.26 2.61
CA SER A 175 -18.66 -2.55 3.94
C SER A 175 -19.58 -2.15 5.09
N PHE A 176 -19.33 -2.77 6.24
CA PHE A 176 -19.90 -2.40 7.53
C PHE A 176 -18.97 -1.45 8.31
N THR A 177 -19.54 -0.77 9.29
CA THR A 177 -18.76 -0.21 10.41
C THR A 177 -18.80 -1.16 11.61
N ILE A 178 -17.82 -1.07 12.51
CA ILE A 178 -17.84 -1.86 13.75
C ILE A 178 -19.04 -1.51 14.64
N GLY A 179 -19.46 -0.25 14.64
CA GLY A 179 -20.64 0.21 15.39
C GLY A 179 -21.93 -0.41 14.86
N GLU A 180 -22.05 -0.48 13.53
CA GLU A 180 -23.17 -1.12 12.85
C GLU A 180 -23.23 -2.62 13.16
N VAL A 181 -22.11 -3.34 13.06
CA VAL A 181 -22.07 -4.78 13.40
C VAL A 181 -22.50 -5.01 14.84
N LYS A 182 -21.99 -4.21 15.80
CA LYS A 182 -22.41 -4.28 17.22
C LYS A 182 -23.91 -4.00 17.41
N HIS A 183 -24.48 -3.10 16.62
CA HIS A 183 -25.92 -2.82 16.67
C HIS A 183 -26.73 -4.00 16.14
N LEU A 184 -26.40 -4.50 14.94
CA LEU A 184 -27.10 -5.62 14.31
C LEU A 184 -26.94 -6.93 15.10
N TRP A 185 -25.79 -7.16 15.74
CA TRP A 185 -25.57 -8.32 16.61
C TRP A 185 -26.53 -8.37 17.79
N ARG A 186 -26.78 -7.20 18.40
CA ARG A 186 -27.74 -7.05 19.50
C ARG A 186 -29.18 -7.17 19.00
N LYS A 187 -29.50 -6.52 17.88
CA LYS A 187 -30.83 -6.55 17.25
C LYS A 187 -31.27 -7.98 16.91
N ASN A 188 -30.35 -8.80 16.41
CA ASN A 188 -30.63 -10.19 16.03
C ASN A 188 -30.43 -11.21 17.17
N HIS A 189 -30.19 -10.74 18.40
CA HIS A 189 -30.01 -11.58 19.59
C HIS A 189 -28.96 -12.69 19.43
N CYS A 190 -27.87 -12.44 18.70
CA CYS A 190 -26.90 -13.49 18.36
C CYS A 190 -26.25 -14.18 19.57
N ALA A 191 -25.93 -13.43 20.63
CA ALA A 191 -25.39 -14.00 21.86
C ALA A 191 -26.45 -14.81 22.63
N ARG A 192 -27.66 -14.26 22.79
CA ARG A 192 -28.71 -14.86 23.63
C ARG A 192 -29.39 -16.06 22.97
N THR A 193 -29.71 -15.97 21.69
CA THR A 193 -30.49 -16.98 20.96
C THR A 193 -29.60 -17.99 20.24
N ASN A 194 -28.45 -17.54 19.71
CA ASN A 194 -27.56 -18.39 18.92
C ASN A 194 -26.26 -18.75 19.66
N GLY A 195 -26.11 -18.35 20.94
CA GLY A 195 -24.93 -18.67 21.75
C GLY A 195 -23.62 -18.12 21.18
N ARG A 196 -23.67 -17.08 20.35
CA ARG A 196 -22.51 -16.58 19.60
C ARG A 196 -22.13 -15.16 20.04
N ASP A 197 -21.13 -15.07 20.90
CA ASP A 197 -20.58 -13.80 21.37
C ASP A 197 -19.79 -13.08 20.29
N LEU A 198 -19.90 -11.74 20.25
CA LEU A 198 -19.19 -10.89 19.29
C LEU A 198 -17.73 -10.67 19.70
N ASN A 199 -16.93 -11.73 19.61
CA ASN A 199 -15.50 -11.68 19.89
C ASN A 199 -14.69 -11.35 18.62
N MET A 200 -13.50 -10.78 18.85
CA MET A 200 -12.56 -10.44 17.79
C MET A 200 -11.25 -11.19 18.01
N ARG A 201 -10.81 -11.91 16.98
CA ARG A 201 -9.49 -12.53 16.93
C ARG A 201 -8.54 -11.63 16.16
N VAL A 202 -7.39 -11.34 16.77
CA VAL A 202 -6.32 -10.54 16.16
C VAL A 202 -5.17 -11.46 15.82
N ASP A 203 -4.64 -11.31 14.61
CA ASP A 203 -3.39 -11.93 14.17
C ASP A 203 -2.43 -10.80 13.78
N ASN A 204 -1.30 -10.69 14.46
CA ASN A 204 -0.38 -9.56 14.27
C ASN A 204 0.79 -9.95 13.37
N PHE A 205 0.78 -9.43 12.14
CA PHE A 205 1.82 -9.73 11.14
C PHE A 205 3.21 -9.20 11.53
N GLU A 206 3.28 -8.13 12.34
CA GLU A 206 4.55 -7.54 12.79
C GLU A 206 5.25 -8.39 13.86
N HIS A 207 4.58 -9.42 14.39
CA HIS A 207 5.11 -10.32 15.41
C HIS A 207 5.20 -11.74 14.83
N PRO A 208 6.34 -12.15 14.21
CA PRO A 208 6.47 -13.41 13.50
C PRO A 208 6.16 -14.66 14.34
N THR A 209 6.35 -14.59 15.66
CA THR A 209 6.04 -15.67 16.60
C THR A 209 4.55 -15.80 16.93
N GLU A 210 3.77 -14.76 16.63
CA GLU A 210 2.33 -14.69 16.95
C GLU A 210 1.44 -14.84 15.70
N THR A 211 1.97 -14.54 14.52
CA THR A 211 1.19 -14.64 13.28
C THR A 211 0.95 -16.07 12.84
N ASN A 212 -0.30 -16.36 12.46
CA ASN A 212 -0.76 -17.65 11.97
C ASN A 212 -0.95 -17.66 10.45
N VAL A 213 -0.45 -16.65 9.74
CA VAL A 213 -0.63 -16.49 8.28
C VAL A 213 -0.08 -17.66 7.46
N LEU A 214 0.98 -18.32 7.94
CA LEU A 214 1.60 -19.47 7.27
C LEU A 214 1.05 -20.82 7.73
N CYS A 215 0.72 -20.95 9.01
CA CYS A 215 0.58 -22.27 9.65
C CYS A 215 -0.85 -22.67 10.02
N SER A 216 -1.84 -21.76 9.90
CA SER A 216 -3.22 -22.05 10.29
C SER A 216 -4.19 -22.01 9.10
N ASP A 217 -5.26 -22.80 9.18
CA ASP A 217 -6.41 -22.69 8.28
C ASP A 217 -7.41 -21.68 8.85
N TRP A 218 -7.39 -20.46 8.33
CA TRP A 218 -8.25 -19.39 8.81
C TRP A 218 -9.73 -19.60 8.47
N ASN A 219 -10.07 -20.53 7.54
CA ASN A 219 -11.46 -20.94 7.32
C ASN A 219 -12.06 -21.69 8.51
N SER A 220 -11.21 -22.30 9.35
CA SER A 220 -11.65 -23.05 10.53
C SER A 220 -12.02 -22.15 11.70
N TRP A 221 -11.53 -20.90 11.72
CA TRP A 221 -11.71 -19.96 12.82
C TRP A 221 -13.19 -19.59 12.97
N LYS A 222 -13.76 -19.79 14.16
CA LYS A 222 -15.19 -19.53 14.43
C LYS A 222 -15.48 -18.12 14.92
N ASP A 223 -14.43 -17.40 15.30
CA ASP A 223 -14.48 -16.02 15.76
C ASP A 223 -15.28 -15.15 14.77
N PRO A 224 -16.28 -14.38 15.25
CA PRO A 224 -17.08 -13.53 14.39
C PRO A 224 -16.27 -12.50 13.61
N ILE A 225 -15.30 -11.86 14.26
CA ILE A 225 -14.46 -10.84 13.64
C ILE A 225 -13.02 -11.35 13.63
N ILE A 226 -12.39 -11.29 12.47
CA ILE A 226 -10.95 -11.50 12.30
C ILE A 226 -10.31 -10.16 11.95
N TRP A 227 -9.20 -9.82 12.60
CA TRP A 227 -8.38 -8.66 12.27
C TRP A 227 -6.95 -9.11 12.01
N PHE A 228 -6.51 -8.98 10.76
CA PHE A 228 -5.11 -9.19 10.38
C PHE A 228 -4.38 -7.85 10.48
N ASP A 229 -3.66 -7.65 11.59
CA ASP A 229 -3.02 -6.40 11.94
C ASP A 229 -1.57 -6.33 11.46
N GLY A 230 -1.00 -5.13 11.35
CA GLY A 230 0.41 -4.92 10.98
C GLY A 230 0.74 -5.06 9.49
N VAL A 231 -0.27 -5.24 8.63
CA VAL A 231 -0.11 -5.42 7.18
C VAL A 231 -0.06 -4.08 6.43
N THR A 232 1.15 -3.55 6.22
CA THR A 232 1.37 -2.18 5.71
C THR A 232 1.70 -2.09 4.22
N ASP A 233 1.82 -3.22 3.52
CA ASP A 233 2.10 -3.26 2.09
C ASP A 233 1.43 -4.47 1.42
N ALA A 234 1.69 -4.63 0.12
CA ALA A 234 1.16 -5.74 -0.67
C ALA A 234 1.61 -7.13 -0.19
N VAL A 235 2.72 -7.22 0.55
CA VAL A 235 3.34 -8.48 0.92
C VAL A 235 2.53 -9.19 2.01
N GLY A 236 1.95 -8.45 2.96
CA GLY A 236 1.24 -9.01 4.11
C GLY A 236 0.20 -10.07 3.73
N ILE A 237 -0.74 -9.76 2.84
CA ILE A 237 -1.75 -10.73 2.39
C ILE A 237 -1.18 -11.81 1.46
N GLN A 238 -0.12 -11.51 0.71
CA GLN A 238 0.50 -12.47 -0.21
C GLN A 238 1.23 -13.60 0.53
N PHE A 239 1.50 -13.47 1.83
CA PHE A 239 2.04 -14.57 2.64
C PHE A 239 1.13 -15.81 2.63
N PHE A 240 -0.18 -15.67 2.43
CA PHE A 240 -1.07 -16.81 2.29
C PHE A 240 -0.77 -17.68 1.05
N LEU A 241 -0.04 -17.19 0.04
CA LEU A 241 0.47 -18.02 -1.08
C LEU A 241 1.47 -19.09 -0.61
N LYS A 242 2.04 -18.92 0.60
CA LYS A 242 2.96 -19.85 1.25
C LYS A 242 2.31 -20.61 2.41
N ASN A 243 1.00 -20.46 2.63
CA ASN A 243 0.31 -21.14 3.72
C ASN A 243 0.37 -22.67 3.54
N VAL A 244 0.59 -23.40 4.64
CA VAL A 244 0.72 -24.87 4.65
C VAL A 244 -0.59 -25.59 4.36
N HIS A 245 -1.73 -24.93 4.62
CA HIS A 245 -3.06 -25.48 4.34
C HIS A 245 -3.47 -25.23 2.88
N PRO A 246 -3.76 -26.30 2.10
CA PRO A 246 -4.06 -26.16 0.68
C PRO A 246 -5.23 -25.23 0.37
N LYS A 247 -6.31 -25.25 1.17
CA LYS A 247 -7.49 -24.39 0.95
C LYS A 247 -7.17 -22.91 1.04
N MET A 248 -6.39 -22.51 2.06
CA MET A 248 -5.93 -21.12 2.20
C MET A 248 -5.03 -20.70 1.05
N LYS A 249 -4.09 -21.58 0.68
CA LYS A 249 -3.20 -21.35 -0.46
C LYS A 249 -3.98 -21.19 -1.76
N THR A 250 -4.98 -22.05 -2.03
CA THR A 250 -5.85 -21.95 -3.22
C THR A 250 -6.66 -20.65 -3.22
N ALA A 251 -7.21 -20.23 -2.09
CA ALA A 251 -7.92 -18.96 -1.98
C ALA A 251 -7.00 -17.77 -2.30
N ALA A 252 -5.77 -17.77 -1.77
CA ALA A 252 -4.77 -16.75 -2.09
C ALA A 252 -4.36 -16.79 -3.57
N THR A 253 -4.10 -17.97 -4.14
CA THR A 253 -3.75 -18.14 -5.56
C THR A 253 -4.88 -17.67 -6.48
N SER A 254 -6.14 -17.82 -6.08
CA SER A 254 -7.29 -17.33 -6.85
C SER A 254 -7.30 -15.80 -6.96
N LEU A 255 -6.80 -15.11 -5.93
CA LEU A 255 -6.72 -13.65 -5.90
C LEU A 255 -5.42 -13.09 -6.47
N PHE A 256 -4.28 -13.74 -6.24
CA PHE A 256 -2.95 -13.17 -6.53
C PHE A 256 -2.17 -13.94 -7.62
N GLY A 257 -2.76 -15.01 -8.15
CA GLY A 257 -2.11 -15.88 -9.13
C GLY A 257 -1.05 -16.79 -8.52
N SER A 258 -0.42 -17.59 -9.38
CA SER A 258 0.64 -18.51 -8.99
C SER A 258 1.99 -17.79 -8.91
N PRO A 259 2.81 -18.03 -7.87
CA PRO A 259 4.13 -17.41 -7.76
C PRO A 259 5.04 -17.67 -8.97
N GLY A 260 4.93 -18.84 -9.60
CA GLY A 260 5.77 -19.24 -10.75
C GLY A 260 5.31 -18.72 -12.13
N SER A 261 4.24 -17.91 -12.21
CA SER A 261 3.77 -17.37 -13.50
C SER A 261 3.51 -15.87 -13.41
N LEU A 262 4.51 -15.07 -13.80
CA LEU A 262 4.43 -13.60 -13.73
C LEU A 262 3.33 -13.05 -14.65
N HIS A 263 3.21 -13.56 -15.88
CA HIS A 263 2.21 -13.11 -16.87
C HIS A 263 0.76 -13.41 -16.49
N ALA A 264 0.53 -14.27 -15.49
CA ALA A 264 -0.80 -14.64 -15.01
C ALA A 264 -1.19 -13.96 -13.70
N ARG A 265 -0.35 -13.04 -13.18
CA ARG A 265 -0.64 -12.34 -11.93
C ARG A 265 -1.67 -11.22 -12.15
N PRO A 266 -2.81 -11.26 -11.44
CA PRO A 266 -3.82 -10.21 -11.51
C PRO A 266 -3.43 -8.96 -10.73
N ASN A 267 -4.02 -7.82 -11.10
CA ASN A 267 -3.95 -6.55 -10.40
C ASN A 267 -4.97 -6.49 -9.24
N THR A 268 -4.87 -7.40 -8.27
CA THR A 268 -5.88 -7.54 -7.20
C THR A 268 -6.14 -6.24 -6.44
N PHE A 269 -5.09 -5.50 -6.10
CA PHE A 269 -5.22 -4.27 -5.30
C PHE A 269 -5.90 -3.15 -6.09
N GLY A 270 -5.63 -3.02 -7.38
CA GLY A 270 -6.31 -2.06 -8.25
C GLY A 270 -7.80 -2.38 -8.37
N GLU A 271 -8.13 -3.64 -8.63
CA GLU A 271 -9.52 -4.09 -8.72
C GLU A 271 -10.29 -3.93 -7.41
N LEU A 272 -9.64 -4.15 -6.26
CA LEU A 272 -10.22 -3.88 -4.94
C LEU A 272 -10.43 -2.38 -4.72
N MET A 273 -9.44 -1.54 -5.02
CA MET A 273 -9.57 -0.09 -4.87
C MET A 273 -10.73 0.47 -5.70
N GLN A 274 -10.85 0.02 -6.94
CA GLN A 274 -11.92 0.45 -7.85
C GLN A 274 -13.32 0.22 -7.27
N VAL A 275 -13.50 -0.84 -6.46
CA VAL A 275 -14.79 -1.17 -5.82
C VAL A 275 -14.95 -0.49 -4.47
N ILE A 276 -13.87 -0.27 -3.72
CA ILE A 276 -13.93 0.16 -2.32
C ILE A 276 -13.91 1.68 -2.17
N ILE A 277 -13.15 2.39 -3.00
CA ILE A 277 -12.92 3.83 -2.86
C ILE A 277 -13.22 4.58 -4.15
N SER A 278 -13.68 5.82 -3.99
CA SER A 278 -13.80 6.82 -5.03
C SER A 278 -13.32 8.18 -4.50
N PRO A 279 -12.91 9.13 -5.34
CA PRO A 279 -12.60 10.47 -4.86
C PRO A 279 -13.83 11.10 -4.21
N SER A 280 -13.64 11.89 -3.14
CA SER A 280 -14.73 12.74 -2.64
C SER A 280 -15.09 13.81 -3.69
N ARG A 281 -16.30 14.38 -3.62
CA ARG A 281 -16.77 15.40 -4.58
C ARG A 281 -15.79 16.56 -4.75
N THR A 282 -15.16 17.00 -3.67
CA THR A 282 -14.16 18.07 -3.69
C THR A 282 -12.88 17.65 -4.39
N VAL A 283 -12.38 16.44 -4.09
CA VAL A 283 -11.18 15.88 -4.73
C VAL A 283 -11.43 15.63 -6.21
N GLU A 284 -12.58 15.06 -6.59
CA GLU A 284 -12.97 14.84 -7.98
C GLU A 284 -13.00 16.15 -8.76
N LYS A 285 -13.63 17.20 -8.21
CA LYS A 285 -13.65 18.53 -8.83
C LYS A 285 -12.24 19.09 -9.05
N ALA A 286 -11.34 18.90 -8.10
CA ALA A 286 -9.95 19.33 -8.21
C ALA A 286 -9.16 18.54 -9.26
N VAL A 287 -9.39 17.22 -9.35
CA VAL A 287 -8.82 16.37 -10.40
C VAL A 287 -9.29 16.84 -11.78
N GLN A 288 -10.60 17.05 -11.97
CA GLN A 288 -11.15 17.52 -13.24
C GLN A 288 -10.62 18.91 -13.63
N TRP A 289 -10.46 19.81 -12.65
CA TRP A 289 -9.85 21.11 -12.87
C TRP A 289 -8.38 20.99 -13.32
N ALA A 290 -7.61 20.08 -12.73
CA ALA A 290 -6.22 19.84 -13.12
C ALA A 290 -6.08 19.20 -14.50
N LEU A 291 -6.97 18.25 -14.85
CA LEU A 291 -6.96 17.53 -16.12
C LEU A 291 -7.23 18.44 -17.33
N LYS A 292 -8.03 19.49 -17.16
CA LYS A 292 -8.50 20.37 -18.23
C LYS A 292 -9.16 19.59 -19.40
N GLY A 293 -9.88 18.51 -19.07
CA GLY A 293 -10.67 17.73 -20.02
C GLY A 293 -9.99 16.52 -20.66
N SER A 294 -8.69 16.30 -20.41
CA SER A 294 -7.97 15.14 -20.98
C SER A 294 -7.10 14.45 -19.92
N SER A 295 -6.89 13.15 -20.06
CA SER A 295 -5.97 12.39 -19.20
C SER A 295 -4.50 12.65 -19.56
N PRO A 296 -3.56 12.51 -18.62
CA PRO A 296 -2.13 12.50 -18.92
C PRO A 296 -1.73 11.21 -19.65
N ASP A 297 -0.72 11.28 -20.52
CA ASP A 297 -0.10 10.10 -21.13
C ASP A 297 0.87 9.45 -20.13
N ILE A 298 1.72 10.27 -19.52
CA ILE A 298 2.76 9.84 -18.57
C ILE A 298 2.53 10.53 -17.23
N VAL A 299 2.71 9.81 -16.13
CA VAL A 299 2.91 10.41 -14.81
C VAL A 299 4.36 10.30 -14.38
N LEU A 300 4.93 11.41 -13.90
CA LEU A 300 6.18 11.43 -13.17
C LEU A 300 5.86 11.54 -11.67
N HIS A 301 6.12 10.46 -10.93
CA HIS A 301 6.02 10.46 -9.47
C HIS A 301 7.41 10.51 -8.83
N MET A 302 7.68 11.58 -8.07
CA MET A 302 8.95 11.81 -7.40
C MET A 302 8.79 11.90 -5.88
N ARG A 303 9.24 10.86 -5.17
CA ARG A 303 9.44 10.89 -3.72
C ARG A 303 10.84 11.39 -3.41
N MET A 304 10.94 12.62 -2.92
CA MET A 304 12.21 13.31 -2.73
C MET A 304 12.49 13.67 -1.27
N MET A 305 11.53 13.50 -0.37
CA MET A 305 11.66 13.83 1.05
C MET A 305 12.18 15.26 1.25
N THR A 306 11.63 16.23 0.51
CA THR A 306 12.01 17.65 0.48
C THR A 306 13.38 17.98 -0.17
N ASN A 307 14.10 16.99 -0.69
CA ASN A 307 15.36 17.21 -1.40
C ASN A 307 15.15 17.63 -2.87
N ARG A 308 16.11 18.35 -3.45
CA ARG A 308 16.08 18.79 -4.86
C ARG A 308 17.39 18.47 -5.63
N PRO A 309 17.87 17.22 -5.63
CA PRO A 309 19.10 16.85 -6.31
C PRO A 309 18.97 17.02 -7.84
N VAL A 310 19.92 17.75 -8.42
CA VAL A 310 20.02 17.99 -9.88
C VAL A 310 20.11 16.67 -10.65
N ARG A 311 20.79 15.65 -10.09
CA ARG A 311 20.91 14.33 -10.72
C ARG A 311 19.56 13.65 -10.90
N ALA A 312 18.67 13.73 -9.90
CA ALA A 312 17.33 13.14 -10.00
C ALA A 312 16.47 13.89 -11.02
N ARG A 313 16.59 15.22 -11.11
CA ARG A 313 15.93 16.05 -12.14
C ARG A 313 16.35 15.60 -13.55
N LYS A 314 17.66 15.50 -13.81
CA LYS A 314 18.19 15.03 -15.10
C LYS A 314 17.76 13.60 -15.43
N ALA A 315 17.80 12.70 -14.45
CA ALA A 315 17.37 11.31 -14.61
C ALA A 315 15.87 11.22 -14.95
N ALA A 316 15.02 12.00 -14.27
CA ALA A 316 13.59 12.04 -14.52
C ALA A 316 13.28 12.51 -15.95
N VAL A 317 13.90 13.60 -16.42
CA VAL A 317 13.74 14.09 -17.79
C VAL A 317 14.15 13.03 -18.81
N SER A 318 15.31 12.39 -18.61
CA SER A 318 15.79 11.31 -19.48
C SER A 318 14.82 10.12 -19.51
N CYS A 319 14.30 9.70 -18.35
CA CYS A 319 13.34 8.61 -18.25
C CYS A 319 12.01 8.92 -18.95
N ILE A 320 11.52 10.16 -18.89
CA ILE A 320 10.31 10.57 -19.62
C ILE A 320 10.55 10.50 -21.13
N LYS A 321 11.67 11.06 -21.63
CA LYS A 321 12.03 10.97 -23.06
C LYS A 321 12.10 9.52 -23.51
N ARG A 322 12.74 8.66 -22.71
CA ARG A 322 12.82 7.23 -22.99
C ARG A 322 11.45 6.55 -22.97
N ALA A 323 10.56 6.92 -22.06
CA ALA A 323 9.20 6.41 -22.00
C ALA A 323 8.41 6.78 -23.26
N ILE A 324 8.53 8.02 -23.75
CA ILE A 324 7.91 8.49 -25.00
C ILE A 324 8.37 7.62 -26.18
N GLU A 325 9.67 7.36 -26.29
CA GLU A 325 10.25 6.53 -27.35
C GLU A 325 9.73 5.08 -27.31
N ILE A 326 9.85 4.42 -26.14
CA ILE A 326 9.47 3.01 -25.96
C ILE A 326 7.96 2.82 -26.18
N CYS A 327 7.16 3.79 -25.76
CA CYS A 327 5.70 3.71 -25.83
C CYS A 327 5.14 4.20 -27.17
N HIS A 328 6.00 4.66 -28.08
CA HIS A 328 5.62 5.20 -29.39
C HIS A 328 4.53 6.27 -29.32
N LEU A 329 4.60 7.15 -28.32
CA LEU A 329 3.65 8.25 -28.15
C LEU A 329 3.79 9.22 -29.34
N LYS A 330 2.67 9.52 -30.00
CA LYS A 330 2.61 10.46 -31.13
C LYS A 330 2.13 11.84 -30.66
N GLY A 331 2.68 12.89 -31.26
CA GLY A 331 2.34 14.27 -30.91
C GLY A 331 3.03 14.75 -29.64
N ILE A 332 2.52 15.84 -29.06
CA ILE A 332 3.04 16.41 -27.80
C ILE A 332 2.39 15.63 -26.64
N PRO A 333 3.16 14.81 -25.89
CA PRO A 333 2.59 14.02 -24.80
C PRO A 333 2.26 14.93 -23.61
N ARG A 334 1.30 14.48 -22.81
CA ARG A 334 0.89 15.15 -21.57
C ARG A 334 1.50 14.45 -20.37
N VAL A 335 2.29 15.19 -19.59
CA VAL A 335 3.04 14.66 -18.44
C VAL A 335 2.48 15.25 -17.15
N ALA A 336 1.89 14.42 -16.30
CA ALA A 336 1.49 14.79 -14.95
C ALA A 336 2.68 14.74 -13.98
N LEU A 337 2.95 15.81 -13.24
CA LEU A 337 4.03 15.89 -12.26
C LEU A 337 3.48 15.78 -10.85
N ILE A 338 4.00 14.80 -10.10
CA ILE A 338 3.57 14.51 -8.74
C ILE A 338 4.81 14.39 -7.86
N SER A 339 4.85 15.17 -6.80
CA SER A 339 5.96 15.12 -5.86
C SER A 339 5.56 15.59 -4.47
N ASP A 340 6.15 14.96 -3.47
CA ASP A 340 6.14 15.42 -2.08
C ASP A 340 6.94 16.72 -1.86
N THR A 341 7.59 17.24 -2.91
CA THR A 341 8.48 18.40 -2.86
C THR A 341 8.00 19.45 -3.88
N PRO A 342 7.09 20.37 -3.50
CA PRO A 342 6.50 21.34 -4.44
C PRO A 342 7.51 22.23 -5.18
N GLY A 343 8.65 22.54 -4.55
CA GLY A 343 9.73 23.29 -5.21
C GLY A 343 10.35 22.55 -6.40
N PHE A 344 10.44 21.22 -6.32
CA PHE A 344 10.95 20.38 -7.40
C PHE A 344 10.06 20.43 -8.65
N VAL A 345 8.73 20.45 -8.45
CA VAL A 345 7.76 20.55 -9.56
C VAL A 345 8.00 21.80 -10.38
N LYS A 346 8.31 22.94 -9.73
CA LYS A 346 8.61 24.19 -10.43
C LYS A 346 9.90 24.09 -11.25
N ASP A 347 10.93 23.45 -10.72
CA ASP A 347 12.23 23.32 -11.39
C ASP A 347 12.13 22.46 -12.65
N ILE A 348 11.54 21.28 -12.54
CA ILE A 348 11.51 20.31 -13.63
C ILE A 348 10.47 20.66 -14.69
N LYS A 349 9.44 21.44 -14.33
CA LYS A 349 8.42 21.90 -15.28
C LYS A 349 9.03 22.56 -16.51
N GLN A 350 10.04 23.42 -16.33
CA GLN A 350 10.69 24.12 -17.45
C GLN A 350 11.33 23.13 -18.42
N ASP A 351 12.10 22.16 -17.92
CA ASP A 351 12.77 21.15 -18.75
C ASP A 351 11.79 20.28 -19.54
N ILE A 352 10.67 19.91 -18.92
CA ILE A 352 9.68 19.03 -19.55
C ILE A 352 8.84 19.79 -20.57
N SER A 353 8.59 21.08 -20.31
CA SER A 353 7.81 21.94 -21.22
C SER A 353 8.46 22.12 -22.59
N GLU A 354 9.75 21.80 -22.72
CA GLU A 354 10.46 21.80 -24.01
C GLU A 354 9.94 20.73 -24.99
N PHE A 355 9.34 19.65 -24.49
CA PHE A 355 8.94 18.51 -25.33
C PHE A 355 7.60 17.87 -24.94
N ALA A 356 6.91 18.35 -23.90
CA ALA A 356 5.65 17.81 -23.42
C ALA A 356 4.77 18.89 -22.76
N GLU A 357 3.45 18.70 -22.77
CA GLU A 357 2.54 19.52 -21.96
C GLU A 357 2.63 19.08 -20.50
N VAL A 358 2.95 20.01 -19.61
CA VAL A 358 3.06 19.73 -18.17
C VAL A 358 1.74 19.99 -17.46
N ILE A 359 1.23 18.96 -16.79
CA ILE A 359 0.08 19.02 -15.88
C ILE A 359 0.57 18.85 -14.45
N TYR A 360 0.11 19.69 -13.53
CA TYR A 360 0.31 19.48 -12.11
C TYR A 360 -0.83 20.15 -11.35
N PHE A 361 -1.07 19.69 -10.13
CA PHE A 361 -2.11 20.29 -9.30
C PHE A 361 -1.59 21.52 -8.54
N ASP A 362 -2.02 22.71 -8.97
CA ASP A 362 -1.81 23.95 -8.20
C ASP A 362 -2.93 24.16 -7.18
N HIS A 363 -2.75 23.61 -5.97
CA HIS A 363 -3.73 23.74 -4.90
C HIS A 363 -4.04 25.20 -4.55
N LYS A 364 -3.07 26.13 -4.64
CA LYS A 364 -3.30 27.55 -4.34
C LYS A 364 -4.15 28.21 -5.40
N GLY A 365 -3.84 27.93 -6.66
CA GLY A 365 -4.65 28.38 -7.81
C GLY A 365 -6.08 27.84 -7.74
N PHE A 366 -6.25 26.57 -7.42
CA PHE A 366 -7.56 25.96 -7.23
C PHE A 366 -8.35 26.64 -6.10
N SER A 367 -7.75 26.77 -4.90
CA SER A 367 -8.43 27.40 -3.76
C SER A 367 -8.87 28.83 -4.07
N LYS A 368 -8.01 29.62 -4.72
CA LYS A 368 -8.33 31.00 -5.14
C LYS A 368 -9.49 31.03 -6.13
N ASN A 369 -9.49 30.16 -7.14
CA ASN A 369 -10.53 30.12 -8.18
C ASN A 369 -11.91 29.73 -7.64
N PHE A 370 -11.97 28.95 -6.56
CA PHE A 370 -13.21 28.47 -5.99
C PHE A 370 -13.59 29.14 -4.66
N GLY A 371 -12.88 30.21 -4.27
CA GLY A 371 -13.14 30.92 -3.01
C GLY A 371 -13.05 30.01 -1.78
N LEU A 372 -12.24 28.94 -1.87
CA LEU A 372 -12.04 28.03 -0.76
C LEU A 372 -11.07 28.68 0.22
N ASP A 373 -11.52 28.86 1.45
CA ASP A 373 -10.71 29.45 2.49
C ASP A 373 -9.50 28.56 2.76
N THR A 374 -8.31 29.04 2.39
CA THR A 374 -7.04 28.35 2.68
C THR A 374 -6.71 28.37 4.17
N THR A 375 -7.52 29.04 4.98
CA THR A 375 -7.39 29.17 6.44
C THR A 375 -8.23 28.16 7.23
N GLY A 376 -8.57 27.01 6.63
CA GLY A 376 -8.98 25.85 7.41
C GLY A 376 -7.93 25.58 8.50
N ASN A 377 -8.37 25.21 9.70
CA ASN A 377 -7.56 24.94 10.91
C ASN A 377 -6.47 23.85 10.77
N ASP A 378 -6.12 23.47 9.54
CA ASP A 378 -4.93 22.69 9.16
C ASP A 378 -3.68 23.53 9.38
N LYS A 379 -3.35 23.83 10.64
CA LYS A 379 -1.94 24.02 10.98
C LYS A 379 -1.22 22.78 10.47
N PRO A 380 -0.23 22.90 9.57
CA PRO A 380 0.54 21.75 9.14
C PRO A 380 1.15 21.13 10.40
N MET A 381 0.63 20.01 10.86
CA MET A 381 1.24 19.30 11.97
C MET A 381 2.64 18.90 11.51
N ASP A 382 3.68 19.25 12.26
CA ASP A 382 5.08 19.10 11.85
C ASP A 382 5.44 17.67 11.40
N PHE A 383 4.76 16.64 11.93
CA PHE A 383 4.99 15.27 11.47
C PHE A 383 4.47 14.98 10.05
N ARG A 384 3.47 15.76 9.57
CA ARG A 384 2.79 15.56 8.28
C ARG A 384 3.46 16.28 7.12
N SER A 385 4.26 17.32 7.38
CA SER A 385 5.07 17.96 6.33
C SER A 385 6.11 17.01 5.72
N ARG A 386 6.51 15.99 6.50
CA ARG A 386 7.37 14.89 6.05
C ARG A 386 6.68 13.94 5.05
N ASP A 387 5.36 13.93 5.01
CA ASP A 387 4.59 13.03 4.15
C ASP A 387 4.31 13.64 2.77
N TRP A 388 3.93 14.92 2.65
CA TRP A 388 3.63 15.53 1.33
C TRP A 388 4.08 16.99 1.22
N GLY A 389 5.12 17.37 1.96
CA GLY A 389 5.67 18.72 1.95
C GLY A 389 4.74 19.73 2.61
N SER A 390 4.84 20.99 2.18
CA SER A 390 4.02 22.09 2.70
C SER A 390 2.62 22.20 2.08
N ALA A 391 2.27 21.30 1.16
CA ALA A 391 0.94 21.27 0.57
C ALA A 391 -0.10 20.72 1.58
N PRO A 392 -1.36 21.20 1.52
CA PRO A 392 -2.41 20.65 2.36
C PRO A 392 -2.67 19.19 1.99
N ARG A 393 -3.08 18.39 2.96
CA ARG A 393 -3.17 16.92 2.81
C ARG A 393 -4.04 16.47 1.65
N TRP A 394 -5.18 17.13 1.43
CA TRP A 394 -6.10 16.80 0.35
C TRP A 394 -5.45 16.93 -1.04
N ALA A 395 -4.41 17.76 -1.20
CA ALA A 395 -3.66 17.86 -2.46
C ALA A 395 -2.99 16.53 -2.82
N ALA A 396 -2.50 15.77 -1.83
CA ALA A 396 -1.97 14.42 -2.06
C ALA A 396 -3.04 13.46 -2.59
N PHE A 397 -4.32 13.65 -2.26
CA PHE A 397 -5.39 12.82 -2.81
C PHE A 397 -5.76 13.25 -4.23
N VAL A 398 -5.72 14.55 -4.53
CA VAL A 398 -5.86 15.05 -5.90
C VAL A 398 -4.75 14.49 -6.78
N ASP A 399 -3.50 14.59 -6.33
CA ASP A 399 -2.35 13.99 -7.02
C ASP A 399 -2.57 12.48 -7.24
N PHE A 400 -3.03 11.75 -6.22
CA PHE A 400 -3.26 10.31 -6.31
C PHE A 400 -4.22 9.94 -7.44
N PHE A 401 -5.39 10.58 -7.47
CA PHE A 401 -6.40 10.30 -8.49
C PHE A 401 -6.01 10.86 -9.86
N LEU A 402 -5.35 12.02 -9.92
CA LEU A 402 -4.80 12.57 -11.17
C LEU A 402 -3.78 11.61 -11.79
N ALA A 403 -2.87 11.07 -10.97
CA ALA A 403 -1.89 10.07 -11.38
C ALA A 403 -2.55 8.82 -11.95
N SER A 404 -3.63 8.38 -11.31
CA SER A 404 -4.34 7.14 -11.66
C SER A 404 -5.06 7.22 -13.02
N GLN A 405 -5.05 8.37 -13.68
CA GLN A 405 -5.55 8.54 -15.04
C GLN A 405 -4.46 8.29 -16.11
N ALA A 406 -3.18 8.26 -15.72
CA ALA A 406 -2.05 8.13 -16.65
C ALA A 406 -1.95 6.73 -17.27
N ARG A 407 -1.29 6.66 -18.44
CA ARG A 407 -1.05 5.39 -19.17
C ARG A 407 0.27 4.77 -18.79
N TYR A 408 1.27 5.61 -18.63
CA TYR A 408 2.63 5.22 -18.35
C TYR A 408 3.11 5.94 -17.10
N ALA A 409 4.04 5.33 -16.37
CA ALA A 409 4.57 5.91 -15.16
C ALA A 409 6.10 5.87 -15.16
N VAL A 410 6.69 7.01 -14.81
CA VAL A 410 8.07 7.15 -14.38
C VAL A 410 8.02 7.40 -12.88
N VAL A 411 8.60 6.51 -12.09
CA VAL A 411 8.53 6.58 -10.63
C VAL A 411 9.93 6.58 -10.03
N THR A 412 10.12 7.33 -8.95
CA THR A 412 11.34 7.22 -8.15
C THR A 412 11.48 5.81 -7.58
N GLY A 413 12.57 5.13 -7.92
CA GLY A 413 13.03 3.96 -7.19
C GLY A 413 13.45 4.37 -5.78
N ALA A 414 13.08 3.56 -4.78
CA ALA A 414 13.53 3.81 -3.41
C ALA A 414 15.01 3.48 -3.24
N HIS A 415 15.71 4.29 -2.46
CA HIS A 415 16.98 3.88 -1.88
C HIS A 415 16.69 2.77 -0.84
N ARG A 416 17.20 1.54 -1.07
CA ARG A 416 16.95 0.30 -0.30
C ARG A 416 15.60 -0.43 -0.54
N ARG A 417 15.38 -0.88 -1.78
CA ARG A 417 14.53 -2.03 -2.20
C ARG A 417 13.01 -1.99 -1.95
N VAL A 418 12.43 -1.02 -1.25
CA VAL A 418 10.97 -0.91 -1.12
C VAL A 418 10.46 0.38 -1.76
N GLY A 419 9.90 0.26 -2.96
CA GLY A 419 9.29 1.37 -3.70
C GLY A 419 8.17 2.05 -2.90
N THR A 420 7.80 3.26 -3.29
CA THR A 420 6.80 4.05 -2.57
C THR A 420 5.42 3.37 -2.65
N THR A 421 4.85 2.97 -1.51
CA THR A 421 3.51 2.33 -1.44
C THR A 421 2.44 3.19 -2.11
N TYR A 422 2.58 4.51 -2.02
CA TYR A 422 1.74 5.47 -2.73
C TYR A 422 1.76 5.30 -4.26
N ALA A 423 2.93 5.23 -4.89
CA ALA A 423 3.02 5.01 -6.34
C ALA A 423 2.60 3.60 -6.77
N GLN A 424 2.78 2.59 -5.92
CA GLN A 424 2.27 1.25 -6.19
C GLN A 424 0.74 1.26 -6.28
N LEU A 425 0.06 1.94 -5.35
CA LEU A 425 -1.39 2.07 -5.38
C LEU A 425 -1.87 2.92 -6.56
N ILE A 426 -1.14 3.97 -6.95
CA ILE A 426 -1.42 4.72 -8.18
C ILE A 426 -1.41 3.78 -9.39
N ALA A 427 -0.33 3.02 -9.56
CA ALA A 427 -0.16 2.14 -10.71
C ALA A 427 -1.24 1.05 -10.74
N ALA A 428 -1.55 0.48 -9.57
CA ALA A 428 -2.62 -0.51 -9.42
C ALA A 428 -3.98 0.08 -9.80
N LEU A 429 -4.36 1.25 -9.29
CA LEU A 429 -5.64 1.88 -9.64
C LEU A 429 -5.70 2.29 -11.12
N ALA A 430 -4.60 2.82 -11.66
CA ALA A 430 -4.49 3.20 -13.07
C ALA A 430 -4.73 2.02 -14.02
N ALA A 431 -4.14 0.86 -13.70
CA ALA A 431 -4.33 -0.36 -14.48
C ALA A 431 -5.79 -0.86 -14.40
N ALA A 432 -6.41 -0.83 -13.22
CA ALA A 432 -7.80 -1.25 -13.05
C ALA A 432 -8.80 -0.36 -13.80
N ASN A 433 -8.55 0.95 -13.86
CA ASN A 433 -9.37 1.90 -14.62
C ASN A 433 -9.34 1.65 -16.15
N ARG A 434 -8.37 0.90 -16.64
CA ARG A 434 -8.14 0.69 -18.09
C ARG A 434 -8.61 -0.67 -18.59
N PHE A 435 -8.52 -1.71 -17.77
CA PHE A 435 -8.97 -3.04 -18.19
C PHE A 435 -10.47 -3.04 -18.50
N GLY A 436 -10.85 -3.48 -19.70
CA GLY A 436 -12.25 -3.53 -20.17
C GLY A 436 -12.76 -2.27 -20.88
N ALA A 437 -11.93 -1.24 -21.09
CA ALA A 437 -12.25 -0.09 -21.95
C ALA A 437 -11.49 -0.19 -23.29
N TYR A 438 -12.16 -0.72 -24.33
CA TYR A 438 -11.70 -0.85 -25.73
C TYR A 438 -10.58 -1.90 -26.03
N PRO A 439 -10.54 -2.50 -27.24
CA PRO A 439 -9.78 -3.73 -27.54
C PRO A 439 -8.26 -3.56 -27.69
N PHE A 440 -7.69 -2.41 -27.30
CA PHE A 440 -6.24 -2.21 -27.30
C PHE A 440 -5.71 -2.30 -25.87
N ALA A 441 -5.35 -3.53 -25.48
CA ALA A 441 -4.65 -3.84 -24.25
C ALA A 441 -3.39 -2.95 -24.11
N HIS A 442 -3.39 -2.06 -23.13
CA HIS A 442 -2.23 -1.26 -22.77
C HIS A 442 -1.93 -1.43 -21.28
N THR A 443 -0.93 -2.24 -21.00
CA THR A 443 -0.33 -2.44 -19.67
C THR A 443 0.31 -1.14 -19.18
N VAL A 444 0.12 -0.80 -17.90
CA VAL A 444 0.92 0.24 -17.24
C VAL A 444 2.32 -0.33 -17.03
N SER A 445 3.29 0.13 -17.83
CA SER A 445 4.71 -0.21 -17.61
C SER A 445 5.30 0.76 -16.58
N ILE A 446 5.81 0.21 -15.48
CA ILE A 446 6.62 0.96 -14.50
C ILE A 446 8.06 0.90 -14.99
N LEU A 447 8.59 2.02 -15.49
CA LEU A 447 10.01 2.11 -15.82
C LEU A 447 10.78 2.49 -14.54
N TYR A 448 11.55 1.54 -14.02
CA TYR A 448 12.49 1.80 -12.92
C TYR A 448 13.74 2.49 -13.48
N GLY A 449 13.98 3.73 -13.03
CA GLY A 449 15.28 4.37 -13.20
C GLY A 449 16.13 4.18 -11.95
N ARG A 450 17.24 3.46 -12.04
CA ARG A 450 18.22 3.35 -10.93
C ARG A 450 19.01 4.66 -10.82
N ILE A 451 18.73 5.47 -9.80
CA ILE A 451 19.66 6.52 -9.38
C ILE A 451 20.78 5.82 -8.58
N LEU A 452 21.87 5.47 -9.26
CA LEU A 452 23.08 5.02 -8.59
C LEU A 452 23.65 6.19 -7.78
N TYR A 453 23.44 6.19 -6.46
CA TYR A 453 24.36 6.88 -5.55
C TYR A 453 25.65 6.06 -5.54
N GLU A 454 26.64 6.47 -6.33
CA GLU A 454 28.02 6.10 -6.07
C GLU A 454 28.55 7.10 -5.05
N ASP A 455 28.50 6.73 -3.78
CA ASP A 455 29.37 7.33 -2.78
C ASP A 455 30.77 6.73 -3.02
N ARG A 456 31.65 7.47 -3.70
CA ARG A 456 33.09 7.30 -3.54
C ARG A 456 33.49 8.15 -2.34
N ILE A 457 33.85 7.47 -1.24
CA ILE A 457 34.83 7.99 -0.29
C ILE A 457 36.21 7.79 -0.92
#